data_AF-A0A0N1EL76-F1
#
_entry.id   AF-A0A0N1EL76-F1
#
_cell.length_a   1.000
_cell.length_b   1.000
_cell.length_c   1.000
_cell.angle_alpha   90.00
_cell.angle_beta   90.00
_cell.angle_gamma   90.00
#
_symmetry.space_group_name_H-M   'P 1'
#
loop_
_entity.id
_entity.type
_entity.pdbx_description
1 polymer ?
#
loop_
_entity_poly.entity_id
_entity_poly.type
_entity_poly.pdbx_seq_one_letter_code
_entity_poly.pdbx_strand_id
1 'polypeptide(L)'
;MNRDDFPINIFNCDIHDDEDLDTLEYLIRQAREGHIRLVVVDEDIGLAHRYADPERDQHIDADRGNWDVFADNFLPDHHAAFSRDVIGDFVPEPARSDAVAVLAAIMVAASGEPGGDLSTIAAMARQADVGAIRTILEDHGAPAIRDQHAMVVQAVLNGVARRFVKRDPDMPRVSLERWADADPGPILFITAHAPSMKHAPRCVP
;
A
#
# COMPACT_ATOMS: atom_id res chain seq x y z
N MET A 1 10.46 -3.81 -25.67
CA MET A 1 10.29 -2.37 -25.41
C MET A 1 10.83 -2.12 -24.01
N ASN A 2 11.68 -1.12 -23.81
CA ASN A 2 12.37 -0.95 -22.53
C ASN A 2 11.44 -0.22 -21.54
N ARG A 3 11.51 -0.56 -20.24
CA ARG A 3 10.65 0.03 -19.19
C ARG A 3 10.81 1.55 -19.07
N ASP A 4 11.95 2.07 -19.53
CA ASP A 4 12.32 3.49 -19.54
C ASP A 4 11.75 4.29 -20.72
N ASP A 5 11.12 3.64 -21.72
CA ASP A 5 10.65 4.31 -22.93
C ASP A 5 9.40 5.18 -22.67
N PHE A 6 8.70 4.97 -21.54
CA PHE A 6 7.48 5.68 -21.16
C PHE A 6 7.46 6.04 -19.66
N PRO A 7 7.72 7.30 -19.27
CA PRO A 7 7.69 7.69 -17.86
C PRO A 7 6.30 7.47 -17.26
N ILE A 8 6.27 7.03 -16.00
CA ILE A 8 5.04 6.94 -15.20
C ILE A 8 4.66 8.35 -14.76
N ASN A 9 3.52 8.83 -15.24
CA ASN A 9 2.95 10.09 -14.81
C ASN A 9 1.93 9.80 -13.71
N ILE A 10 2.01 10.52 -12.60
CA ILE A 10 1.08 10.41 -11.49
C ILE A 10 0.27 11.70 -11.45
N PHE A 11 -1.04 11.57 -11.58
CA PHE A 11 -1.99 12.65 -11.39
C PHE A 11 -2.67 12.45 -10.04
N ASN A 12 -2.40 13.33 -9.08
CA ASN A 12 -3.08 13.32 -7.78
C ASN A 12 -4.17 14.37 -7.75
N CYS A 13 -5.37 13.95 -7.37
CA CYS A 13 -6.56 14.78 -7.41
C CYS A 13 -6.96 15.24 -6.02
N ASP A 14 -6.51 16.42 -5.66
CA ASP A 14 -7.25 17.31 -4.77
C ASP A 14 -7.91 18.37 -5.69
N ILE A 15 -8.83 17.93 -6.57
CA ILE A 15 -9.41 18.79 -7.62
C ILE A 15 -10.27 19.85 -6.96
N HIS A 16 -9.79 21.09 -6.97
CA HIS A 16 -10.57 22.24 -6.51
C HIS A 16 -11.18 23.04 -7.68
N ASP A 17 -10.65 22.96 -8.92
CA ASP A 17 -11.04 23.82 -10.05
C ASP A 17 -11.05 23.11 -11.44
N ASP A 18 -11.72 23.72 -12.44
CA ASP A 18 -11.96 23.17 -13.80
C ASP A 18 -10.67 22.90 -14.64
N GLU A 19 -9.57 23.62 -14.37
CA GLU A 19 -8.30 23.48 -15.10
C GLU A 19 -7.62 22.11 -14.87
N ASP A 20 -7.86 21.50 -13.71
CA ASP A 20 -7.33 20.17 -13.38
C ASP A 20 -8.04 19.08 -14.18
N LEU A 21 -9.32 19.26 -14.50
CA LEU A 21 -10.09 18.31 -15.30
C LEU A 21 -9.64 18.30 -16.76
N ASP A 22 -9.41 19.47 -17.36
CA ASP A 22 -8.89 19.57 -18.72
C ASP A 22 -7.51 18.91 -18.85
N THR A 23 -6.67 19.10 -17.83
CA THR A 23 -5.35 18.45 -17.75
C THR A 23 -5.48 16.93 -17.63
N LEU A 24 -6.37 16.44 -16.77
CA LEU A 24 -6.63 15.01 -16.63
C LEU A 24 -7.13 14.40 -17.94
N GLU A 25 -8.07 15.05 -18.64
CA GLU A 25 -8.60 14.57 -19.91
C GLU A 25 -7.51 14.51 -20.99
N TYR A 26 -6.63 15.51 -21.04
CA TYR A 26 -5.46 15.49 -21.91
C TYR A 26 -4.53 14.30 -21.59
N LEU A 27 -4.21 14.08 -20.31
CA LEU A 27 -3.33 12.99 -19.88
C LEU A 27 -3.94 11.61 -20.15
N ILE A 28 -5.24 11.44 -19.91
CA ILE A 28 -5.98 10.22 -20.25
C ILE A 28 -5.81 9.94 -21.73
N ARG A 29 -6.06 10.93 -22.61
CA ARG A 29 -5.92 10.74 -24.06
C ARG A 29 -4.50 10.32 -24.44
N GLN A 30 -3.47 10.98 -23.90
CA GLN A 30 -2.07 10.61 -24.15
C GLN A 30 -1.76 9.19 -23.69
N ALA A 31 -2.27 8.78 -22.53
CA ALA A 31 -2.09 7.42 -22.02
C ALA A 31 -2.76 6.41 -22.95
N ARG A 32 -4.00 6.68 -23.40
CA ARG A 32 -4.75 5.80 -24.33
C ARG A 32 -4.08 5.63 -25.68
N GLU A 33 -3.46 6.68 -26.19
CA GLU A 33 -2.66 6.68 -27.42
C GLU A 33 -1.32 5.94 -27.25
N GLY A 34 -0.99 5.50 -26.03
CA GLY A 34 0.24 4.77 -25.72
C GLY A 34 1.47 5.68 -25.62
N HIS A 35 1.27 6.99 -25.53
CA HIS A 35 2.36 7.97 -25.43
C HIS A 35 2.95 8.09 -24.03
N ILE A 36 2.16 7.76 -23.00
CA ILE A 36 2.58 7.79 -21.59
C ILE A 36 1.97 6.63 -20.81
N ARG A 37 2.53 6.35 -19.63
CA ARG A 37 1.84 5.62 -18.56
C ARG A 37 1.24 6.62 -17.59
N LEU A 38 0.02 6.34 -17.13
CA LEU A 38 -0.72 7.22 -16.23
C LEU A 38 -1.25 6.44 -15.03
N VAL A 39 -0.95 6.95 -13.84
CA VAL A 39 -1.62 6.63 -12.59
C VAL A 39 -2.50 7.81 -12.23
N VAL A 40 -3.78 7.55 -11.96
CA VAL A 40 -4.73 8.55 -11.45
C VAL A 40 -5.07 8.17 -10.03
N VAL A 41 -4.71 9.04 -9.08
CA VAL A 41 -5.07 8.90 -7.67
C VAL A 41 -6.31 9.74 -7.41
N ASP A 42 -7.37 9.08 -6.97
CA ASP A 42 -8.70 9.62 -6.72
C ASP A 42 -8.94 9.67 -5.21
N GLU A 43 -8.94 10.87 -4.64
CA GLU A 43 -9.26 11.15 -3.22
C GLU A 43 -10.77 11.37 -3.05
N ASP A 44 -11.58 10.38 -3.46
CA ASP A 44 -13.04 10.32 -3.30
C ASP A 44 -13.89 11.28 -4.15
N ILE A 45 -13.40 11.71 -5.30
CA ILE A 45 -14.18 12.53 -6.24
C ILE A 45 -14.76 11.72 -7.42
N GLY A 46 -14.45 10.41 -7.49
CA GLY A 46 -15.12 9.46 -8.38
C GLY A 46 -14.55 9.42 -9.79
N LEU A 47 -13.25 9.69 -9.95
CA LEU A 47 -12.55 9.68 -11.24
C LEU A 47 -12.51 8.29 -11.87
N ALA A 48 -12.32 7.26 -11.04
CA ALA A 48 -12.34 5.88 -11.54
C ALA A 48 -13.71 5.57 -12.19
N HIS A 49 -14.81 5.97 -11.55
CA HIS A 49 -16.15 5.82 -12.15
C HIS A 49 -16.30 6.67 -13.42
N ARG A 50 -15.78 7.90 -13.44
CA ARG A 50 -16.00 8.83 -14.54
C ARG A 50 -15.18 8.51 -15.80
N TYR A 51 -13.95 8.03 -15.62
CA TYR A 51 -12.97 7.96 -16.71
C TYR A 51 -12.39 6.57 -16.97
N ALA A 52 -12.51 5.62 -16.04
CA ALA A 52 -11.94 4.30 -16.24
C ALA A 52 -12.74 3.51 -17.30
N ASP A 53 -11.99 2.83 -18.17
CA ASP A 53 -12.52 1.83 -19.08
C ASP A 53 -12.35 0.45 -18.43
N PRO A 54 -13.44 -0.22 -18.00
CA PRO A 54 -13.35 -1.47 -17.24
C PRO A 54 -12.80 -2.65 -18.06
N GLU A 55 -12.76 -2.55 -19.39
CA GLU A 55 -12.20 -3.60 -20.24
C GLU A 55 -10.68 -3.46 -20.42
N ARG A 56 -10.12 -2.28 -20.14
CA ARG A 56 -8.73 -1.94 -20.43
C ARG A 56 -7.92 -1.52 -19.20
N ASP A 57 -8.53 -0.83 -18.25
CA ASP A 57 -7.85 -0.25 -17.10
C ASP A 57 -7.78 -1.18 -15.90
N GLN A 58 -6.90 -0.81 -14.98
CA GLN A 58 -6.81 -1.42 -13.67
C GLN A 58 -7.24 -0.42 -12.61
N HIS A 59 -7.92 -0.92 -11.58
CA HIS A 59 -8.41 -0.11 -10.48
C HIS A 59 -7.98 -0.75 -9.16
N ILE A 60 -7.19 -0.02 -8.37
CA ILE A 60 -6.93 -0.34 -6.98
C ILE A 60 -7.91 0.47 -6.13
N ASP A 61 -8.66 -0.23 -5.30
CA ASP A 61 -9.52 0.38 -4.28
C ASP A 61 -8.94 0.01 -2.91
N ALA A 62 -8.42 1.01 -2.21
CA ALA A 62 -7.74 0.82 -0.92
C ALA A 62 -8.66 0.15 0.12
N ASP A 63 -9.97 0.38 0.04
CA ASP A 63 -10.97 -0.16 0.97
C ASP A 63 -11.46 -1.56 0.57
N ARG A 64 -11.09 -2.06 -0.61
CA ARG A 64 -11.48 -3.41 -1.08
C ARG A 64 -10.32 -4.39 -1.14
N GLY A 65 -9.12 -3.95 -0.76
CA GLY A 65 -7.94 -4.83 -0.58
C GLY A 65 -7.62 -5.66 -1.82
N ASN A 66 -7.86 -5.13 -3.02
CA ASN A 66 -7.70 -5.85 -4.27
C ASN A 66 -6.28 -5.72 -4.87
N TRP A 67 -5.38 -5.05 -4.17
CA TRP A 67 -3.96 -4.98 -4.51
C TRP A 67 -3.22 -6.28 -4.13
N ASP A 68 -2.42 -6.82 -5.04
CA ASP A 68 -1.59 -8.00 -4.83
C ASP A 68 -0.20 -7.61 -4.30
N VAL A 69 -0.15 -7.38 -3.00
CA VAL A 69 1.07 -7.00 -2.27
C VAL A 69 2.24 -7.97 -2.50
N PHE A 70 1.98 -9.28 -2.69
CA PHE A 70 3.03 -10.28 -2.85
C PHE A 70 3.53 -10.38 -4.29
N ALA A 71 2.66 -10.12 -5.27
CA ALA A 71 3.10 -9.95 -6.65
C ALA A 71 4.05 -8.74 -6.79
N ASP A 72 3.87 -7.71 -5.97
CA ASP A 72 4.67 -6.47 -6.04
C ASP A 72 5.80 -6.38 -5.01
N ASN A 73 5.91 -7.33 -4.08
CA ASN A 73 7.01 -7.41 -3.10
C ASN A 73 7.62 -8.81 -3.10
N PHE A 74 8.37 -9.14 -4.15
CA PHE A 74 8.87 -10.49 -4.37
C PHE A 74 10.20 -10.83 -3.66
N LEU A 75 10.94 -9.83 -3.14
CA LEU A 75 12.21 -10.04 -2.43
C LEU A 75 12.12 -9.64 -0.95
N PRO A 76 12.89 -10.29 -0.05
CA PRO A 76 13.00 -9.88 1.35
C PRO A 76 13.33 -8.39 1.54
N ASP A 77 14.18 -7.82 0.68
CA ASP A 77 14.52 -6.40 0.73
C ASP A 77 13.32 -5.49 0.40
N HIS A 78 12.41 -5.95 -0.46
CA HIS A 78 11.18 -5.23 -0.79
C HIS A 78 10.21 -5.24 0.40
N HIS A 79 10.10 -6.35 1.13
CA HIS A 79 9.29 -6.40 2.36
C HIS A 79 9.78 -5.41 3.42
N ALA A 80 11.08 -5.24 3.59
CA ALA A 80 11.64 -4.26 4.53
C ALA A 80 11.37 -2.82 4.08
N ALA A 81 11.49 -2.54 2.77
CA ALA A 81 11.16 -1.22 2.22
C ALA A 81 9.67 -0.90 2.39
N PHE A 82 8.77 -1.79 1.98
CA PHE A 82 7.33 -1.64 2.16
C PHE A 82 6.95 -1.49 3.65
N SER A 83 7.54 -2.30 4.54
CA SER A 83 7.30 -2.19 5.98
C SER A 83 7.69 -0.81 6.52
N ARG A 84 8.81 -0.25 6.04
CA ARG A 84 9.27 1.10 6.42
C ARG A 84 8.29 2.18 5.98
N ASP A 85 7.77 2.08 4.76
CA ASP A 85 6.83 3.05 4.20
C ASP A 85 5.49 3.01 4.93
N VAL A 86 4.98 1.79 5.20
CA VAL A 86 3.71 1.61 5.90
C VAL A 86 3.78 2.04 7.37
N ILE A 87 4.90 1.79 8.06
CA ILE A 87 5.09 2.24 9.45
C ILE A 87 5.22 3.76 9.52
N GLY A 88 5.90 4.37 8.53
CA GLY A 88 6.09 5.82 8.44
C GLY A 88 7.13 6.39 9.42
N ASP A 89 7.47 7.67 9.26
CA ASP A 89 8.52 8.35 10.03
C ASP A 89 8.08 8.85 11.41
N PHE A 90 6.79 8.79 11.74
CA PHE A 90 6.26 9.32 13.01
C PHE A 90 6.57 8.39 14.21
N VAL A 91 6.96 7.14 13.95
CA VAL A 91 7.42 6.22 15.00
C VAL A 91 8.90 6.51 15.28
N PRO A 92 9.30 6.80 16.52
CA PRO A 92 10.69 7.09 16.85
C PRO A 92 11.56 5.83 16.85
N GLU A 93 12.85 6.01 16.57
CA GLU A 93 13.85 4.96 16.76
C GLU A 93 14.09 4.67 18.26
N PRO A 94 14.43 3.43 18.64
CA PRO A 94 14.63 2.24 17.78
C PRO A 94 13.34 1.47 17.47
N ALA A 95 12.19 1.89 18.02
CA ALA A 95 10.93 1.15 17.89
C ALA A 95 10.47 1.02 16.43
N ARG A 96 10.78 2.02 15.59
CA ARG A 96 10.53 1.97 14.16
C ARG A 96 11.32 0.87 13.47
N SER A 97 12.65 0.85 13.60
CA SER A 97 13.49 -0.19 13.00
C SER A 97 13.07 -1.59 13.41
N ASP A 98 12.74 -1.79 14.70
CA ASP A 98 12.30 -3.08 15.21
C ASP A 98 10.92 -3.49 14.67
N ALA A 99 9.97 -2.53 14.59
CA ALA A 99 8.67 -2.78 13.97
C ALA A 99 8.79 -3.10 12.47
N VAL A 100 9.71 -2.45 11.76
CA VAL A 100 10.02 -2.74 10.35
C VAL A 100 10.53 -4.17 10.20
N ALA A 101 11.49 -4.58 11.03
CA ALA A 101 12.03 -5.95 11.00
C ALA A 101 10.94 -6.99 11.27
N VAL A 102 10.10 -6.75 12.28
CA VAL A 102 9.02 -7.68 12.64
C VAL A 102 7.94 -7.75 11.56
N LEU A 103 7.52 -6.60 11.01
CA LEU A 103 6.54 -6.57 9.93
C LEU A 103 7.07 -7.25 8.66
N ALA A 104 8.34 -7.03 8.30
CA ALA A 104 8.97 -7.69 7.17
C ALA A 104 9.02 -9.22 7.35
N ALA A 105 9.36 -9.70 8.56
CA ALA A 105 9.32 -11.13 8.88
C ALA A 105 7.90 -11.70 8.78
N ILE A 106 6.88 -10.96 9.23
CA ILE A 106 5.47 -11.35 9.08
C ILE A 106 5.08 -11.43 7.59
N MET A 107 5.52 -10.48 6.76
CA MET A 107 5.24 -10.52 5.32
C MET A 107 5.90 -11.75 4.65
N VAL A 108 7.12 -12.09 5.04
CA VAL A 108 7.79 -13.32 4.59
C VAL A 108 7.01 -14.57 5.00
N ALA A 109 6.50 -14.62 6.24
CA ALA A 109 5.67 -15.74 6.68
C ALA A 109 4.35 -15.80 5.90
N ALA A 110 3.69 -14.66 5.70
CA ALA A 110 2.42 -14.58 4.99
C ALA A 110 2.53 -14.92 3.50
N SER A 111 3.67 -14.67 2.85
CA SER A 111 3.89 -15.04 1.45
C SER A 111 4.03 -16.56 1.25
N GLY A 112 4.40 -17.29 2.31
CA GLY A 112 4.42 -18.75 2.33
C GLY A 112 3.05 -19.41 2.51
N GLU A 113 2.03 -18.66 2.94
CA GLU A 113 0.69 -19.18 3.19
C GLU A 113 -0.13 -19.29 1.88
N PRO A 114 -0.82 -20.42 1.62
CA PRO A 114 -1.72 -20.54 0.49
C PRO A 114 -2.82 -19.46 0.52
N GLY A 115 -2.81 -18.58 -0.48
CA GLY A 115 -3.78 -17.49 -0.56
C GLY A 115 -3.48 -16.29 0.33
N GLY A 116 -2.23 -16.13 0.79
CA GLY A 116 -1.77 -14.94 1.50
C GLY A 116 -2.27 -13.64 0.85
N ASP A 117 -2.77 -12.73 1.67
CA ASP A 117 -3.11 -11.36 1.29
C ASP A 117 -2.83 -10.37 2.43
N LEU A 118 -3.25 -9.11 2.25
CA LEU A 118 -3.13 -8.06 3.26
C LEU A 118 -3.81 -8.44 4.60
N SER A 119 -4.92 -9.18 4.57
CA SER A 119 -5.59 -9.63 5.80
C SER A 119 -4.83 -10.73 6.54
N THR A 120 -4.10 -11.58 5.82
CA THR A 120 -3.17 -12.54 6.44
C THR A 120 -2.07 -11.81 7.20
N ILE A 121 -1.45 -10.79 6.59
CA ILE A 121 -0.45 -9.92 7.24
C ILE A 121 -1.07 -9.25 8.47
N ALA A 122 -2.27 -8.69 8.34
CA ALA A 122 -2.99 -8.04 9.43
C ALA A 122 -3.28 -8.98 10.61
N ALA A 123 -3.70 -10.21 10.32
CA ALA A 123 -4.01 -11.21 11.34
C ALA A 123 -2.75 -11.61 12.11
N MET A 124 -1.67 -11.92 11.40
CA MET A 124 -0.38 -12.27 12.00
C MET A 124 0.20 -11.12 12.84
N ALA A 125 0.15 -9.88 12.33
CA ALA A 125 0.60 -8.70 13.06
C ALA A 125 -0.20 -8.44 14.36
N ARG A 126 -1.51 -8.72 14.37
CA ARG A 126 -2.35 -8.61 15.58
C ARG A 126 -2.12 -9.74 16.57
N GLN A 127 -1.73 -10.91 16.10
CA GLN A 127 -1.45 -12.09 16.92
C GLN A 127 -0.03 -12.11 17.49
N ALA A 128 0.88 -11.31 16.93
CA ALA A 128 2.24 -11.17 17.44
C ALA A 128 2.21 -10.66 18.90
N ASP A 129 2.56 -11.53 19.84
CA ASP A 129 2.71 -11.19 21.25
C ASP A 129 4.15 -10.74 21.57
N VAL A 130 4.37 -10.30 22.82
CA VAL A 130 5.68 -9.86 23.29
C VAL A 130 6.77 -10.93 23.10
N GLY A 131 6.42 -12.20 23.28
CA GLY A 131 7.36 -13.31 23.10
C GLY A 131 7.75 -13.49 21.64
N ALA A 132 6.76 -13.54 20.74
CA ALA A 132 6.97 -13.66 19.30
C ALA A 132 7.81 -12.50 18.74
N ILE A 133 7.52 -11.26 19.16
CA ILE A 133 8.28 -10.07 18.76
C ILE A 133 9.74 -10.21 19.16
N ARG A 134 10.01 -10.63 20.40
CA ARG A 134 11.36 -10.83 20.90
C ARG A 134 12.10 -11.90 20.12
N THR A 135 11.47 -13.05 19.90
CA THR A 135 12.06 -14.14 19.11
C THR A 135 12.42 -13.68 17.70
N ILE A 136 11.52 -12.98 17.01
CA ILE A 136 11.79 -12.45 15.67
C ILE A 136 12.99 -11.49 15.69
N LEU A 137 13.04 -10.57 16.65
CA LEU A 137 14.14 -9.61 16.74
C LEU A 137 15.48 -10.29 17.10
N GLU A 138 15.47 -11.27 18.00
CA GLU A 138 16.64 -12.09 18.33
C GLU A 138 17.16 -12.87 17.11
N ASP A 139 16.27 -13.47 16.32
CA ASP A 139 16.61 -14.16 15.07
C ASP A 139 17.22 -13.21 14.01
N HIS A 140 16.89 -11.92 14.09
CA HIS A 140 17.46 -10.86 13.24
C HIS A 140 18.68 -10.16 13.87
N GLY A 141 19.23 -10.71 14.96
CA GLY A 141 20.46 -10.23 15.59
C GLY A 141 20.28 -8.96 16.44
N ALA A 142 19.05 -8.60 16.79
CA ALA A 142 18.81 -7.48 17.69
C ALA A 142 19.29 -7.81 19.12
N PRO A 143 19.74 -6.81 19.89
CA PRO A 143 20.01 -6.98 21.31
C PRO A 143 18.74 -7.42 22.06
N ALA A 144 18.91 -8.10 23.19
CA ALA A 144 17.79 -8.45 24.06
C ALA A 144 17.02 -7.18 24.47
N ILE A 145 15.75 -7.09 24.08
CA ILE A 145 14.86 -5.98 24.41
C ILE A 145 14.01 -6.30 25.64
N ARG A 146 13.60 -5.25 26.36
CA ARG A 146 12.68 -5.36 27.49
C ARG A 146 11.24 -5.52 26.99
N ASP A 147 10.38 -6.16 27.78
CA ASP A 147 8.97 -6.38 27.45
C ASP A 147 8.23 -5.07 27.16
N GLN A 148 8.54 -3.96 27.85
CA GLN A 148 7.92 -2.66 27.58
C GLN A 148 8.22 -2.16 26.15
N HIS A 149 9.41 -2.43 25.63
CA HIS A 149 9.78 -2.07 24.25
C HIS A 149 9.06 -2.96 23.24
N ALA A 150 9.00 -4.26 23.51
CA ALA A 150 8.22 -5.20 22.69
C ALA A 150 6.73 -4.82 22.64
N MET A 151 6.15 -4.32 23.75
CA MET A 151 4.78 -3.80 23.78
C MET A 151 4.61 -2.55 22.90
N VAL A 152 5.62 -1.68 22.81
CA VAL A 152 5.59 -0.52 21.89
C VAL A 152 5.60 -1.00 20.44
N VAL A 153 6.49 -1.94 20.09
CA VAL A 153 6.52 -2.56 18.76
C VAL A 153 5.18 -3.21 18.43
N GLN A 154 4.60 -3.96 19.37
CA GLN A 154 3.28 -4.56 19.24
C GLN A 154 2.18 -3.52 18.98
N ALA A 155 2.22 -2.38 19.66
CA ALA A 155 1.25 -1.30 19.46
C ALA A 155 1.38 -0.68 18.06
N VAL A 156 2.61 -0.50 17.56
CA VAL A 156 2.88 -0.03 16.19
C VAL A 156 2.32 -1.02 15.16
N LEU A 157 2.63 -2.32 15.30
CA LEU A 157 2.13 -3.37 14.41
C LEU A 157 0.60 -3.43 14.41
N ASN A 158 -0.04 -3.31 15.58
CA ASN A 158 -1.49 -3.25 15.69
C ASN A 158 -2.10 -2.01 15.00
N GLY A 159 -1.42 -0.85 15.09
CA GLY A 159 -1.83 0.36 14.38
C GLY A 159 -1.77 0.19 12.86
N VAL A 160 -0.67 -0.37 12.36
CA VAL A 160 -0.47 -0.66 10.94
C VAL A 160 -1.48 -1.70 10.43
N ALA A 161 -1.68 -2.79 11.17
CA ALA A 161 -2.57 -3.89 10.79
C ALA A 161 -4.03 -3.44 10.59
N ARG A 162 -4.45 -2.29 11.13
CA ARG A 162 -5.80 -1.72 10.89
C ARG A 162 -5.98 -1.18 9.48
N ARG A 163 -4.89 -0.85 8.79
CA ARG A 163 -4.90 -0.30 7.42
C ARG A 163 -5.00 -1.40 6.35
N PHE A 164 -4.71 -2.64 6.73
CA PHE A 164 -4.76 -3.77 5.81
C PHE A 164 -6.16 -4.36 5.76
N VAL A 165 -6.80 -4.16 4.61
CA VAL A 165 -8.18 -4.58 4.37
C VAL A 165 -8.21 -6.00 3.79
N LYS A 166 -9.27 -6.74 4.14
CA LYS A 166 -9.53 -8.04 3.56
C LYS A 166 -9.89 -7.89 2.09
N ARG A 167 -9.31 -8.76 1.26
CA ARG A 167 -9.62 -8.79 -0.16
C ARG A 167 -11.10 -9.04 -0.40
N ASP A 168 -11.70 -8.17 -1.20
CA ASP A 168 -13.01 -8.37 -1.78
C ASP A 168 -12.94 -9.39 -2.93
N PRO A 169 -13.67 -10.52 -2.87
CA PRO A 169 -13.63 -11.54 -3.92
C PRO A 169 -14.24 -11.06 -5.25
N ASP A 170 -15.10 -10.03 -5.21
CA ASP A 170 -15.76 -9.49 -6.40
C ASP A 170 -14.86 -8.49 -7.16
N MET A 171 -13.69 -8.15 -6.59
CA MET A 171 -12.69 -7.32 -7.25
C MET A 171 -11.54 -8.13 -7.85
N PRO A 172 -11.11 -7.79 -9.09
CA PRO A 172 -9.92 -8.39 -9.68
C PRO A 172 -8.67 -8.00 -8.87
N ARG A 173 -7.74 -8.95 -8.73
CA ARG A 173 -6.42 -8.64 -8.13
C ARG A 173 -5.60 -7.77 -9.08
N VAL A 174 -4.99 -6.72 -8.55
CA VAL A 174 -4.16 -5.78 -9.29
C VAL A 174 -2.72 -5.84 -8.80
N SER A 175 -1.77 -5.97 -9.72
CA SER A 175 -0.33 -5.88 -9.44
C SER A 175 0.23 -4.67 -10.17
N LEU A 176 0.84 -3.77 -9.41
CA LEU A 176 1.51 -2.57 -9.90
C LEU A 176 2.68 -2.93 -10.81
N GLU A 177 3.43 -3.98 -10.48
CA GLU A 177 4.54 -4.43 -11.32
C GLU A 177 4.05 -4.97 -12.66
N ARG A 178 3.02 -5.83 -12.66
CA ARG A 178 2.43 -6.33 -13.91
C ARG A 178 1.85 -5.22 -14.77
N TRP A 179 1.21 -4.23 -14.15
CA TRP A 179 0.72 -3.05 -14.87
C TRP A 179 1.89 -2.23 -15.46
N ALA A 180 2.94 -2.00 -14.68
CA ALA A 180 4.12 -1.25 -15.11
C ALA A 180 4.91 -1.96 -16.23
N ASP A 181 4.87 -3.29 -16.28
CA ASP A 181 5.57 -4.10 -17.29
C ASP A 181 4.72 -4.38 -18.54
N ALA A 182 3.39 -4.22 -18.50
CA ALA A 182 2.49 -4.38 -19.66
C ALA A 182 2.65 -3.25 -20.69
N ASP A 183 2.16 -3.39 -21.92
CA ASP A 183 2.24 -2.31 -22.92
C ASP A 183 1.54 -1.02 -22.44
N PRO A 184 2.06 0.18 -22.78
CA PRO A 184 1.43 1.45 -22.42
C PRO A 184 0.04 1.57 -23.07
N GLY A 185 -0.89 2.22 -22.37
CA GLY A 185 -2.29 2.26 -22.81
C GLY A 185 -3.32 2.13 -21.69
N PRO A 186 -3.24 1.05 -20.90
CA PRO A 186 -3.99 0.89 -19.65
C PRO A 186 -3.59 1.95 -18.63
N ILE A 187 -4.59 2.62 -18.06
CA ILE A 187 -4.42 3.58 -16.97
C ILE A 187 -4.63 2.81 -15.65
N LEU A 188 -3.84 3.15 -14.63
CA LEU A 188 -4.06 2.66 -13.28
C LEU A 188 -4.82 3.72 -12.49
N PHE A 189 -6.04 3.40 -12.08
CA PHE A 189 -6.80 4.21 -11.13
C PHE A 189 -6.57 3.70 -9.71
N ILE A 190 -6.34 4.60 -8.77
CA ILE A 190 -6.20 4.29 -7.35
C ILE A 190 -7.22 5.14 -6.60
N THR A 191 -8.24 4.52 -6.01
CA THR A 191 -9.11 5.20 -5.05
C THR A 191 -8.46 5.14 -3.69
N ALA A 192 -7.87 6.26 -3.29
CA ALA A 192 -7.26 6.44 -1.99
C ALA A 192 -8.27 7.17 -1.12
N HIS A 193 -9.14 6.41 -0.43
CA HIS A 193 -10.07 6.99 0.54
C HIS A 193 -9.22 7.70 1.61
N ALA A 194 -9.09 9.02 1.51
CA ALA A 194 -8.37 9.79 2.50
C ALA A 194 -9.09 9.56 3.82
N PRO A 195 -8.39 9.26 4.95
CA PRO A 195 -9.07 9.22 6.23
C PRO A 195 -9.69 10.59 6.44
N SER A 196 -11.01 10.68 6.30
CA SER A 196 -11.72 11.94 6.41
C SER A 196 -11.29 12.59 7.73
N MET A 197 -10.59 13.72 7.67
CA MET A 197 -10.25 14.51 8.86
C MET A 197 -11.51 15.15 9.49
N LYS A 198 -12.70 14.63 9.20
CA LYS A 198 -13.96 15.05 9.82
C LYS A 198 -14.10 14.55 11.27
N HIS A 199 -13.26 13.61 11.71
CA HIS A 199 -13.28 13.05 13.08
C HIS A 199 -11.90 12.94 13.71
N ALA A 200 -11.02 13.94 13.54
CA ALA A 200 -9.94 14.09 14.50
C ALA A 200 -10.57 14.28 15.90
N PRO A 201 -10.31 13.41 16.90
CA PRO A 201 -10.73 13.70 18.25
C PRO A 201 -10.08 15.02 18.64
N ARG A 202 -10.89 16.05 18.84
CA ARG A 202 -10.41 17.28 19.49
C ARG A 202 -9.85 16.85 20.83
N CYS A 203 -8.53 16.88 20.97
CA CYS A 203 -7.91 17.00 22.29
C CYS A 203 -8.43 18.31 22.87
N VAL A 204 -9.47 18.21 23.68
CA VAL A 204 -9.92 19.32 24.52
C VAL A 204 -8.89 19.40 25.66
N PRO A 205 -8.37 20.60 25.98
CA PRO A 205 -7.47 20.79 27.12
C PRO A 205 -8.12 20.40 28.45
#